data_AF-A0A1F8SBI8-F1
#
_entry.id   AF-A0A1F8SBI8-F1
#
_cell.length_a   1.000
_cell.length_b   1.000
_cell.length_c   1.000
_cell.angle_alpha   90.00
_cell.angle_beta   90.00
_cell.angle_gamma   90.00
#
_symmetry.space_group_name_H-M   'P 1'
#
loop_
_entity.id
_entity.type
_entity.pdbx_description
1 polymer ?
#
loop_
_entity_poly.entity_id
_entity_poly.type
_entity_poly.pdbx_seq_one_letter_code
_entity_poly.pdbx_strand_id
1 'polypeptide(L)'
;MQATVIPGPPLGPGIETSSPEVVLAALGRFDLDMSWQTAGPTVVPMLPRWRAYPSETGDRVSVTLPPGIEVGFGLDLGPAVAFVVGEQVSRWGIDRVELVAAALTNVRRRAQRMRPRDVVQATIAGVPMRIVQTGEGVASALLLVADALPRLIGSDPQLLLAPMRDVLITLPPDVDPDFAAWLAVDFASADPNGLDVGLFPFEGGRVVRELIGGGAPPERSAAGLMH
;
A
#
# COMPACT_ATOMS: atom_id res chain seq x y z
N MET A 1 -18.20 9.23 -20.15
CA MET A 1 -16.89 9.57 -19.55
C MET A 1 -15.81 8.98 -20.44
N GLN A 2 -14.91 9.77 -21.02
CA GLN A 2 -13.74 9.22 -21.73
C GLN A 2 -12.67 8.91 -20.69
N ALA A 3 -12.24 7.66 -20.58
CA ALA A 3 -11.15 7.26 -19.70
C ALA A 3 -9.82 7.39 -20.47
N THR A 4 -8.87 8.13 -19.91
CA THR A 4 -7.53 8.28 -20.47
C THR A 4 -6.55 7.47 -19.62
N VAL A 5 -5.75 6.62 -20.26
CA VAL A 5 -4.65 5.90 -19.60
C VAL A 5 -3.39 6.74 -19.73
N ILE A 6 -2.83 7.16 -18.61
CA ILE A 6 -1.53 7.84 -18.58
C ILE A 6 -0.45 6.79 -18.33
N PRO A 7 0.44 6.51 -19.29
CA PRO A 7 1.47 5.49 -19.12
C PRO A 7 2.46 5.91 -18.03
N GLY A 8 2.80 4.96 -17.15
CA GLY A 8 3.89 5.11 -16.19
C GLY A 8 5.26 4.86 -16.84
N PRO A 9 6.36 5.09 -16.10
CA PRO A 9 7.69 4.70 -16.56
C PRO A 9 7.82 3.17 -16.68
N PRO A 10 8.90 2.67 -17.32
CA PRO A 10 9.16 1.24 -17.44
C PRO A 10 9.12 0.53 -16.10
N LEU A 11 8.59 -0.70 -16.10
CA LEU A 11 8.51 -1.55 -14.92
C LEU A 11 9.88 -2.12 -14.55
N GLY A 12 10.13 -2.31 -13.26
CA GLY A 12 11.27 -3.07 -12.78
C GLY A 12 11.18 -4.56 -13.15
N PRO A 13 12.31 -5.30 -13.09
CA PRO A 13 12.32 -6.74 -13.34
C PRO A 13 11.32 -7.50 -12.46
N GLY A 14 10.56 -8.42 -13.06
CA GLY A 14 9.59 -9.25 -12.34
C GLY A 14 8.29 -8.54 -11.92
N ILE A 15 8.13 -7.26 -12.25
CA ILE A 15 6.87 -6.54 -12.03
C ILE A 15 5.93 -6.78 -13.21
N GLU A 16 4.78 -7.36 -12.93
CA GLU A 16 3.70 -7.56 -13.89
C GLU A 16 2.61 -6.50 -13.73
N THR A 17 2.12 -5.96 -14.84
CA THR A 17 0.93 -5.08 -14.84
C THR A 17 -0.14 -5.65 -15.75
N SER A 18 -1.40 -5.42 -15.40
CA SER A 18 -2.52 -5.67 -16.31
C SER A 18 -2.40 -4.80 -17.57
N SER A 19 -2.83 -5.34 -18.71
CA SER A 19 -2.84 -4.57 -19.95
C SER A 19 -3.82 -3.39 -19.86
N PRO A 20 -3.61 -2.30 -20.62
CA PRO A 20 -4.53 -1.17 -20.65
C PRO A 20 -5.97 -1.56 -20.97
N GLU A 21 -6.19 -2.54 -21.86
CA GLU A 21 -7.52 -3.02 -22.23
C GLU A 21 -8.23 -3.69 -21.06
N VAL A 22 -7.51 -4.49 -20.25
CA VAL A 22 -8.05 -5.13 -19.05
C VAL A 22 -8.43 -4.10 -18.00
N VAL A 23 -7.61 -3.07 -17.82
CA VAL A 23 -7.88 -1.94 -16.92
C VAL A 23 -9.12 -1.16 -17.38
N LEU A 24 -9.19 -0.79 -18.65
CA LEU A 24 -10.33 -0.06 -19.22
C LEU A 24 -11.63 -0.88 -19.14
N ALA A 25 -11.56 -2.20 -19.37
CA ALA A 25 -12.71 -3.08 -19.22
C ALA A 25 -13.19 -3.17 -17.76
N ALA A 26 -12.27 -3.16 -16.78
CA ALA A 26 -12.64 -3.10 -15.37
C ALA A 26 -13.33 -1.77 -15.02
N LEU A 27 -12.78 -0.64 -15.50
CA LEU A 27 -13.37 0.69 -15.30
C LEU A 27 -14.73 0.83 -15.99
N GLY A 28 -14.91 0.26 -17.19
CA GLY A 28 -16.17 0.31 -17.92
C GLY A 28 -17.31 -0.47 -17.27
N ARG A 29 -17.00 -1.42 -16.38
CA ARG A 29 -17.99 -2.16 -15.58
C ARG A 29 -18.29 -1.49 -14.25
N PHE A 30 -17.60 -0.41 -13.92
CA PHE A 30 -17.76 0.26 -12.64
C PHE A 30 -19.00 1.15 -12.64
N ASP A 31 -19.93 0.84 -11.73
CA ASP A 31 -21.15 1.60 -11.51
C ASP A 31 -20.89 2.71 -10.46
N LEU A 32 -20.86 3.97 -10.90
CA LEU A 32 -20.66 5.12 -10.02
C LEU A 32 -21.82 5.33 -9.04
N ASP A 33 -23.00 4.80 -9.36
CA ASP A 33 -24.20 4.92 -8.56
C ASP A 33 -24.45 3.67 -7.69
N MET A 34 -23.48 2.77 -7.62
CA MET A 34 -23.59 1.57 -6.79
C MET A 34 -23.84 1.94 -5.32
N SER A 35 -24.71 1.17 -4.68
CA SER A 35 -25.02 1.36 -3.27
C SER A 35 -23.83 1.02 -2.37
N TRP A 36 -23.85 1.53 -1.14
CA TRP A 36 -22.84 1.20 -0.13
C TRP A 36 -22.76 -0.30 0.16
N GLN A 37 -23.88 -1.00 0.15
CA GLN A 37 -23.92 -2.45 0.41
C GLN A 37 -23.09 -3.23 -0.63
N THR A 38 -23.01 -2.71 -1.85
CA THR A 38 -22.19 -3.27 -2.94
C THR A 38 -20.75 -2.77 -2.88
N ALA A 39 -20.54 -1.47 -2.63
CA ALA A 39 -19.22 -0.85 -2.62
C ALA A 39 -18.37 -1.18 -1.38
N GLY A 40 -18.97 -1.17 -0.19
CA GLY A 40 -18.30 -1.35 1.09
C GLY A 40 -17.38 -2.57 1.16
N PRO A 41 -17.79 -3.76 0.68
CA PRO A 41 -16.93 -4.95 0.64
C PRO A 41 -15.68 -4.85 -0.25
N THR A 42 -15.60 -3.88 -1.16
CA THR A 42 -14.46 -3.67 -2.07
C THR A 42 -13.57 -2.49 -1.66
N VAL A 43 -13.96 -1.73 -0.64
CA VAL A 43 -13.14 -0.62 -0.13
C VAL A 43 -11.82 -1.14 0.43
N VAL A 44 -10.72 -0.52 0.02
CA VAL A 44 -9.36 -0.78 0.50
C VAL A 44 -8.67 0.53 0.91
N PRO A 45 -7.79 0.48 1.92
CA PRO A 45 -6.94 1.62 2.24
C PRO A 45 -5.89 1.83 1.15
N MET A 46 -5.58 3.08 0.90
CA MET A 46 -4.55 3.51 -0.05
C MET A 46 -3.48 4.24 0.73
N LEU A 47 -2.33 3.61 0.85
CA LEU A 47 -1.17 4.18 1.51
C LEU A 47 -0.53 5.28 0.64
N PRO A 48 0.16 6.26 1.25
CA PRO A 48 0.90 7.30 0.54
C PRO A 48 1.85 6.71 -0.48
N ARG A 49 1.84 7.30 -1.69
CA ARG A 49 2.74 6.91 -2.77
C ARG A 49 3.94 7.83 -2.81
N TRP A 50 5.08 7.26 -3.18
CA TRP A 50 6.29 8.00 -3.55
C TRP A 50 6.03 8.97 -4.70
N ARG A 51 5.17 8.58 -5.64
CA ARG A 51 4.77 9.43 -6.78
C ARG A 51 3.37 9.96 -6.54
N ALA A 52 3.26 11.29 -6.59
CA ALA A 52 1.97 11.95 -6.52
C ALA A 52 1.02 11.42 -7.60
N TYR A 53 -0.25 11.33 -7.25
CA TYR A 53 -1.28 11.02 -8.24
C TYR A 53 -1.46 12.21 -9.19
N PRO A 54 -1.90 11.98 -10.43
CA PRO A 54 -2.25 13.06 -11.34
C PRO A 54 -3.26 14.01 -10.69
N SER A 55 -3.06 15.31 -10.91
CA SER A 55 -3.76 16.43 -10.25
C SER A 55 -5.28 16.49 -10.48
N GLU A 56 -5.83 15.64 -11.35
CA GLU A 56 -7.26 15.57 -11.67
C GLU A 56 -8.09 14.74 -10.68
N THR A 57 -7.46 14.24 -9.61
CA THR A 57 -8.19 13.55 -8.54
C THR A 57 -8.89 14.58 -7.66
N GLY A 58 -10.23 14.62 -7.70
CA GLY A 58 -11.05 15.48 -6.82
C GLY A 58 -10.79 15.25 -5.33
N ASP A 59 -11.50 15.96 -4.44
CA ASP A 59 -11.23 15.95 -3.00
C ASP A 59 -11.32 14.52 -2.39
N ARG A 60 -10.15 13.91 -2.21
CA ARG A 60 -10.00 12.52 -1.78
C ARG A 60 -10.25 12.45 -0.28
N VAL A 61 -11.01 11.45 0.14
CA VAL A 61 -11.16 11.19 1.57
C VAL A 61 -9.85 10.59 2.09
N SER A 62 -9.18 11.30 2.99
CA SER A 62 -8.06 10.80 3.76
C SER A 62 -8.29 10.97 5.27
N VAL A 63 -7.65 10.09 6.05
CA VAL A 63 -7.59 10.15 7.51
C VAL A 63 -6.23 9.65 8.00
N THR A 64 -5.74 10.14 9.13
CA THR A 64 -4.56 9.55 9.77
C THR A 64 -4.96 8.36 10.64
N LEU A 65 -4.46 7.17 10.33
CA LEU A 65 -4.69 5.95 11.11
C LEU A 65 -3.42 5.57 11.88
N PRO A 66 -3.53 4.90 13.06
CA PRO A 66 -2.38 4.25 13.68
C PRO A 66 -1.63 3.38 12.65
N PRO A 67 -0.29 3.42 12.60
CA PRO A 67 0.65 4.06 13.55
C PRO A 67 0.88 5.57 13.36
N GLY A 68 0.14 6.25 12.50
CA GLY A 68 0.33 7.67 12.15
C GLY A 68 0.48 7.90 10.65
N ILE A 69 -0.11 7.02 9.84
CA ILE A 69 -0.04 7.05 8.38
C ILE A 69 -1.27 7.80 7.86
N GLU A 70 -1.09 8.75 6.95
CA GLU A 70 -2.21 9.33 6.21
C GLU A 70 -2.72 8.31 5.19
N VAL A 71 -3.97 7.88 5.32
CA VAL A 71 -4.55 6.80 4.52
C VAL A 71 -5.72 7.37 3.71
N GLY A 72 -5.64 7.23 2.38
CA GLY A 72 -6.79 7.43 1.50
C GLY A 72 -7.62 6.16 1.34
N PHE A 73 -8.72 6.23 0.60
CA PHE A 73 -9.57 5.07 0.33
C PHE A 73 -9.83 4.90 -1.15
N GLY A 74 -9.92 3.64 -1.58
CA GLY A 74 -10.26 3.28 -2.95
C GLY A 74 -11.17 2.06 -3.00
N LEU A 75 -11.84 1.88 -4.12
CA LEU A 75 -12.59 0.69 -4.46
C LEU A 75 -11.72 -0.22 -5.30
N ASP A 76 -11.51 -1.43 -4.82
CA ASP A 76 -10.77 -2.46 -5.55
C ASP A 76 -11.64 -3.02 -6.68
N LEU A 77 -11.20 -2.81 -7.92
CA LEU A 77 -11.88 -3.27 -9.13
C LEU A 77 -11.16 -4.47 -9.75
N GLY A 78 -10.15 -5.04 -9.08
CA GLY A 78 -9.25 -6.07 -9.59
C GLY A 78 -7.97 -5.47 -10.18
N PRO A 79 -7.87 -5.30 -11.51
CA PRO A 79 -6.68 -4.71 -12.15
C PRO A 79 -6.54 -3.20 -11.90
N ALA A 80 -7.54 -2.55 -11.28
CA ALA A 80 -7.58 -1.12 -11.07
C ALA A 80 -8.14 -0.78 -9.68
N VAL A 81 -7.86 0.44 -9.22
CA VAL A 81 -8.47 1.01 -8.01
C VAL A 81 -9.05 2.37 -8.36
N ALA A 82 -10.31 2.60 -8.01
CA ALA A 82 -10.96 3.90 -8.13
C ALA A 82 -10.92 4.63 -6.77
N PHE A 83 -10.61 5.92 -6.74
CA PHE A 83 -10.60 6.66 -5.48
C PHE A 83 -12.00 6.87 -4.93
N VAL A 84 -12.11 6.82 -3.61
CA VAL A 84 -13.30 7.28 -2.89
C VAL A 84 -13.11 8.77 -2.58
N VAL A 85 -14.05 9.58 -3.07
CA VAL A 85 -14.09 11.04 -2.86
C VAL A 85 -15.23 11.40 -1.91
N GLY A 86 -15.17 12.62 -1.34
CA GLY A 86 -16.15 13.06 -0.33
C GLY A 86 -17.60 12.99 -0.80
N GLU A 87 -17.87 13.38 -2.05
CA GLU A 87 -19.22 13.32 -2.64
C GLU A 87 -19.78 11.89 -2.66
N GLN A 88 -18.94 10.90 -2.98
CA GLN A 88 -19.34 9.49 -3.02
C GLN A 88 -19.75 8.98 -1.63
N VAL A 89 -18.98 9.34 -0.60
CA VAL A 89 -19.28 9.00 0.79
C VAL A 89 -20.61 9.60 1.22
N SER A 90 -20.87 10.88 0.88
CA SER A 90 -22.15 11.54 1.14
C SER A 90 -23.32 10.86 0.41
N ARG A 91 -23.13 10.46 -0.85
CA ARG A 91 -24.15 9.76 -1.65
C ARG A 91 -24.51 8.40 -1.06
N TRP A 92 -23.51 7.67 -0.56
CA TRP A 92 -23.71 6.41 0.15
C TRP A 92 -24.43 6.55 1.50
N GLY A 93 -24.52 7.78 2.03
CA GLY A 93 -25.17 8.04 3.31
C GLY A 93 -24.41 7.49 4.50
N ILE A 94 -23.09 7.34 4.37
CA ILE A 94 -22.19 6.86 5.44
C ILE A 94 -21.27 7.98 5.93
N ASP A 95 -20.63 7.77 7.07
CA ASP A 95 -19.57 8.65 7.55
C ASP A 95 -18.15 8.10 7.28
N ARG A 96 -17.14 8.89 7.66
CA ARG A 96 -15.72 8.50 7.52
C ARG A 96 -15.34 7.33 8.44
N VAL A 97 -15.98 7.20 9.59
CA VAL A 97 -15.68 6.13 10.56
C VAL A 97 -16.16 4.79 10.00
N GLU A 98 -17.35 4.75 9.42
CA GLU A 98 -17.90 3.58 8.74
C GLU A 98 -17.03 3.17 7.53
N LEU A 99 -16.56 4.14 6.74
CA LEU A 99 -15.62 3.90 5.65
C LEU A 99 -14.31 3.25 6.13
N VAL A 100 -13.70 3.81 7.19
CA VAL A 100 -12.49 3.26 7.82
C VAL A 100 -12.72 1.85 8.34
N ALA A 101 -13.83 1.64 9.07
CA ALA A 101 -14.15 0.34 9.65
C ALA A 101 -14.33 -0.73 8.55
N ALA A 102 -15.00 -0.40 7.45
CA ALA A 102 -15.16 -1.28 6.30
C ALA A 102 -13.80 -1.61 5.66
N ALA A 103 -12.96 -0.59 5.40
CA ALA A 103 -11.64 -0.76 4.82
C ALA A 103 -10.76 -1.70 5.66
N LEU A 104 -10.65 -1.45 6.98
CA LEU A 104 -9.84 -2.27 7.88
C LEU A 104 -10.40 -3.69 8.03
N THR A 105 -11.72 -3.85 8.05
CA THR A 105 -12.38 -5.17 8.03
C THR A 105 -12.02 -5.94 6.77
N ASN A 106 -12.02 -5.28 5.61
CA ASN A 106 -11.65 -5.89 4.34
C ASN A 106 -10.17 -6.32 4.34
N VAL A 107 -9.26 -5.51 4.89
CA VAL A 107 -7.85 -5.89 5.04
C VAL A 107 -7.72 -7.11 5.94
N ARG A 108 -8.36 -7.13 7.12
CA ARG A 108 -8.33 -8.30 8.02
C ARG A 108 -8.86 -9.57 7.33
N ARG A 109 -9.96 -9.47 6.59
CA ARG A 109 -10.54 -10.59 5.84
C ARG A 109 -9.59 -11.12 4.77
N ARG A 110 -8.88 -10.24 4.04
CA ARG A 110 -7.84 -10.66 3.09
C ARG A 110 -6.65 -11.26 3.81
N ALA A 111 -6.20 -10.64 4.90
CA ALA A 111 -5.14 -11.13 5.76
C ALA A 111 -5.40 -12.56 6.24
N GLN A 112 -6.64 -12.91 6.61
CA GLN A 112 -7.02 -14.27 7.03
C GLN A 112 -6.85 -15.34 5.94
N ARG A 113 -6.93 -14.97 4.66
CA ARG A 113 -6.78 -15.89 3.52
C ARG A 113 -5.32 -16.19 3.20
N MET A 114 -4.41 -15.32 3.64
CA MET A 114 -2.98 -15.50 3.45
C MET A 114 -2.48 -16.76 4.18
N ARG A 115 -1.48 -17.40 3.61
CA ARG A 115 -0.90 -18.67 4.06
C ARG A 115 0.59 -18.48 4.28
N PRO A 116 1.25 -19.35 5.08
CA PRO A 116 2.70 -19.29 5.26
C PRO A 116 3.50 -19.32 3.94
N ARG A 117 2.97 -19.95 2.88
CA ARG A 117 3.60 -19.97 1.55
C ARG A 117 3.63 -18.61 0.84
N ASP A 118 2.83 -17.65 1.31
CA ASP A 118 2.78 -16.28 0.79
C ASP A 118 3.86 -15.41 1.46
N VAL A 119 4.69 -16.02 2.32
CA VAL A 119 5.84 -15.41 2.99
C VAL A 119 7.12 -16.03 2.45
N VAL A 120 7.86 -15.27 1.65
CA VAL A 120 9.14 -15.67 1.09
C VAL A 120 10.25 -15.35 2.09
N GLN A 121 11.14 -16.31 2.35
CA GLN A 121 12.38 -16.06 3.08
C GLN A 121 13.47 -15.68 2.08
N ALA A 122 14.19 -14.61 2.35
CA ALA A 122 15.26 -14.13 1.50
C ALA A 122 16.46 -13.66 2.33
N THR A 123 17.58 -13.46 1.67
CA THR A 123 18.77 -12.84 2.26
C THR A 123 19.36 -11.87 1.25
N ILE A 124 19.50 -10.61 1.63
CA ILE A 124 20.11 -9.56 0.80
C ILE A 124 21.25 -8.96 1.60
N ALA A 125 22.44 -8.90 1.01
CA ALA A 125 23.66 -8.43 1.67
C ALA A 125 23.94 -9.11 3.03
N GLY A 126 23.57 -10.39 3.17
CA GLY A 126 23.73 -11.14 4.43
C GLY A 126 22.66 -10.86 5.49
N VAL A 127 21.73 -9.94 5.25
CA VAL A 127 20.61 -9.65 6.15
C VAL A 127 19.45 -10.59 5.83
N PRO A 128 19.03 -11.46 6.77
CA PRO A 128 17.86 -12.31 6.58
C PRO A 128 16.60 -11.46 6.60
N MET A 129 15.63 -11.77 5.74
CA MET A 129 14.36 -11.04 5.69
C MET A 129 13.20 -11.94 5.29
N ARG A 130 11.98 -11.49 5.62
CA ARG A 130 10.74 -12.11 5.17
C ARG A 130 9.99 -11.13 4.27
N ILE A 131 9.45 -11.62 3.17
CA ILE A 131 8.69 -10.81 2.22
C ILE A 131 7.31 -11.42 2.11
N VAL A 132 6.29 -10.67 2.55
CA VAL A 132 4.89 -11.01 2.38
C VAL A 132 4.42 -10.44 1.05
N GLN A 133 4.06 -11.32 0.12
CA GLN A 133 3.54 -10.97 -1.20
C GLN A 133 2.37 -11.87 -1.53
N THR A 134 1.20 -11.28 -1.79
CA THR A 134 -0.08 -12.01 -1.62
C THR A 134 -0.87 -12.16 -2.91
N GLY A 135 -0.55 -11.37 -3.93
CA GLY A 135 -1.35 -11.20 -5.14
C GLY A 135 -2.66 -10.45 -4.90
N GLU A 136 -3.01 -10.11 -3.65
CA GLU A 136 -4.29 -9.53 -3.24
C GLU A 136 -4.23 -8.00 -3.09
N GLY A 137 -3.06 -7.40 -3.31
CA GLY A 137 -2.89 -5.95 -3.31
C GLY A 137 -3.00 -5.31 -1.93
N VAL A 138 -2.69 -6.03 -0.85
CA VAL A 138 -2.92 -5.52 0.52
C VAL A 138 -1.80 -5.81 1.53
N ALA A 139 -0.68 -6.41 1.11
CA ALA A 139 0.37 -6.78 2.07
C ALA A 139 0.85 -5.56 2.90
N SER A 140 1.07 -4.40 2.29
CA SER A 140 1.47 -3.19 3.02
C SER A 140 0.37 -2.62 3.91
N ALA A 141 -0.90 -2.82 3.56
CA ALA A 141 -2.02 -2.40 4.39
C ALA A 141 -2.10 -3.16 5.73
N LEU A 142 -1.36 -4.26 5.88
CA LEU A 142 -1.24 -4.97 7.16
C LEU A 142 -0.63 -4.10 8.26
N LEU A 143 0.10 -3.04 7.92
CA LEU A 143 0.56 -2.02 8.89
C LEU A 143 -0.59 -1.39 9.69
N LEU A 144 -1.80 -1.33 9.10
CA LEU A 144 -2.99 -0.74 9.71
C LEU A 144 -3.78 -1.74 10.57
N VAL A 145 -3.44 -3.03 10.51
CA VAL A 145 -4.12 -4.12 11.22
C VAL A 145 -3.08 -5.03 11.89
N ALA A 146 -2.28 -4.42 12.78
CA ALA A 146 -1.17 -5.07 13.47
C ALA A 146 -1.54 -6.42 14.12
N ASP A 147 -2.80 -6.59 14.55
CA ASP A 147 -3.34 -7.83 15.11
C ASP A 147 -3.27 -9.04 14.16
N ALA A 148 -3.23 -8.82 12.84
CA ALA A 148 -3.11 -9.89 11.84
C ALA A 148 -1.67 -10.33 11.56
N LEU A 149 -0.67 -9.52 11.91
CA LEU A 149 0.75 -9.77 11.58
C LEU A 149 1.34 -11.03 12.24
N PRO A 150 1.11 -11.32 13.54
CA PRO A 150 1.75 -12.46 14.21
C PRO A 150 1.58 -13.81 13.52
N ARG A 151 0.44 -14.02 12.86
CA ARG A 151 0.15 -15.26 12.14
C ARG A 151 1.03 -15.47 10.90
N LEU A 152 1.53 -14.38 10.31
CA LEU A 152 2.32 -14.38 9.08
C LEU A 152 3.81 -14.28 9.36
N ILE A 153 4.20 -13.37 10.25
CA ILE A 153 5.60 -13.00 10.45
C ILE A 153 6.14 -13.37 11.83
N GLY A 154 5.31 -13.94 12.71
CA GLY A 154 5.65 -14.22 14.10
C GLY A 154 5.46 -13.00 15.01
N SER A 155 5.62 -13.21 16.32
CA SER A 155 5.41 -12.18 17.35
C SER A 155 6.70 -11.49 17.81
N ASP A 156 7.85 -11.96 17.36
CA ASP A 156 9.15 -11.40 17.75
C ASP A 156 9.30 -9.96 17.24
N PRO A 157 10.07 -9.10 17.93
CA PRO A 157 10.40 -7.76 17.46
C PRO A 157 11.05 -7.76 16.07
N GLN A 158 10.58 -6.89 15.17
CA GLN A 158 11.07 -6.79 13.79
C GLN A 158 10.91 -5.36 13.28
N LEU A 159 11.66 -4.98 12.25
CA LEU A 159 11.43 -3.75 11.49
C LEU A 159 10.59 -4.06 10.25
N LEU A 160 9.51 -3.31 10.03
CA LEU A 160 8.63 -3.46 8.88
C LEU A 160 8.84 -2.37 7.84
N LEU A 161 8.81 -2.77 6.57
CA LEU A 161 8.93 -1.90 5.41
C LEU A 161 7.79 -2.21 4.45
N ALA A 162 7.15 -1.18 3.92
CA ALA A 162 6.02 -1.31 3.00
C ALA A 162 6.32 -0.56 1.70
N PRO A 163 7.26 -1.06 0.86
CA PRO A 163 7.72 -0.33 -0.32
C PRO A 163 6.72 -0.34 -1.49
N MET A 164 5.79 -1.30 -1.52
CA MET A 164 4.78 -1.42 -2.58
C MET A 164 3.44 -1.84 -2.00
N ARG A 165 2.34 -1.61 -2.72
CA ARG A 165 0.99 -1.97 -2.25
C ARG A 165 0.87 -3.42 -1.77
N ASP A 166 1.47 -4.35 -2.51
CA ASP A 166 1.40 -5.79 -2.23
C ASP A 166 2.70 -6.41 -1.72
N VAL A 167 3.61 -5.60 -1.18
CA VAL A 167 4.87 -6.08 -0.60
C VAL A 167 5.06 -5.50 0.79
N LEU A 168 5.09 -6.37 1.80
CA LEU A 168 5.52 -6.04 3.16
C LEU A 168 6.80 -6.84 3.47
N ILE A 169 7.87 -6.15 3.84
CA ILE A 169 9.15 -6.75 4.19
C ILE A 169 9.33 -6.67 5.71
N THR A 170 9.86 -7.73 6.30
CA THR A 170 10.29 -7.75 7.70
C THR A 170 11.79 -8.02 7.81
N LEU A 171 12.46 -7.23 8.64
CA LEU A 171 13.90 -7.29 8.91
C LEU A 171 14.12 -7.54 10.41
N PRO A 172 15.30 -8.05 10.81
CA PRO A 172 15.73 -8.05 12.19
C PRO A 172 15.61 -6.66 12.83
N PRO A 173 15.27 -6.57 14.12
CA PRO A 173 15.05 -5.28 14.78
C PRO A 173 16.36 -4.47 14.95
N ASP A 174 17.51 -5.12 14.85
CA ASP A 174 18.86 -4.54 14.97
C ASP A 174 19.53 -4.30 13.61
N VAL A 175 18.78 -4.39 12.51
CA VAL A 175 19.29 -4.08 11.17
C VAL A 175 19.78 -2.63 11.10
N ASP A 176 20.85 -2.41 10.34
CA ASP A 176 21.34 -1.06 10.03
C ASP A 176 20.20 -0.20 9.41
N PRO A 177 19.83 0.94 10.03
CA PRO A 177 18.78 1.81 9.51
C PRO A 177 19.04 2.33 8.11
N ASP A 178 20.31 2.58 7.74
CA ASP A 178 20.67 3.07 6.40
C ASP A 178 20.43 1.98 5.34
N PHE A 179 20.70 0.72 5.70
CA PHE A 179 20.38 -0.42 4.85
C PHE A 179 18.87 -0.60 4.69
N ALA A 180 18.09 -0.49 5.77
CA ALA A 180 16.63 -0.59 5.72
C ALA A 180 16.01 0.52 4.85
N ALA A 181 16.49 1.77 5.02
CA ALA A 181 16.04 2.90 4.22
C ALA A 181 16.39 2.73 2.73
N TRP A 182 17.62 2.32 2.42
CA TRP A 182 18.04 1.99 1.05
C TRP A 182 17.13 0.92 0.43
N LEU A 183 16.88 -0.17 1.17
CA LEU A 183 16.06 -1.28 0.68
C LEU A 183 14.61 -0.84 0.38
N ALA A 184 14.01 -0.03 1.26
CA ALA A 184 12.67 0.52 1.01
C ALA A 184 12.63 1.35 -0.28
N VAL A 185 13.61 2.23 -0.48
CA VAL A 185 13.69 3.10 -1.67
C VAL A 185 13.95 2.29 -2.94
N ASP A 186 14.85 1.30 -2.87
CA ASP A 186 15.20 0.45 -4.01
C ASP A 186 13.96 -0.30 -4.53
N PHE A 187 13.24 -0.99 -3.63
CA PHE A 187 11.98 -1.65 -3.97
C PHE A 187 10.92 -0.66 -4.45
N ALA A 188 10.68 0.43 -3.73
CA ALA A 188 9.66 1.41 -4.13
C ALA A 188 9.95 2.03 -5.50
N SER A 189 11.22 2.18 -5.89
CA SER A 189 11.61 2.75 -7.18
C SER A 189 11.30 1.84 -8.37
N ALA A 190 11.26 0.51 -8.15
CA ALA A 190 10.99 -0.49 -9.17
C ALA A 190 9.51 -0.61 -9.55
N ASP A 191 8.59 -0.14 -8.69
CA ASP A 191 7.14 -0.14 -8.93
C ASP A 191 6.64 1.27 -9.25
N PRO A 192 5.88 1.48 -10.34
CA PRO A 192 5.26 2.77 -10.60
C PRO A 192 4.35 3.28 -9.46
N ASN A 193 3.84 2.38 -8.63
CA ASN A 193 3.01 2.61 -7.45
C ASN A 193 3.77 2.43 -6.13
N GLY A 194 5.10 2.56 -6.13
CA GLY A 194 5.92 2.57 -4.92
C GLY A 194 5.34 3.49 -3.83
N LEU A 195 5.44 3.04 -2.59
CA LEU A 195 4.88 3.68 -1.42
C LEU A 195 5.92 4.53 -0.68
N ASP A 196 5.44 5.54 0.04
CA ASP A 196 6.25 6.42 0.89
C ASP A 196 5.64 6.50 2.29
N VAL A 197 5.82 5.43 3.06
CA VAL A 197 5.24 5.28 4.41
C VAL A 197 6.27 5.26 5.53
N GLY A 198 7.56 5.12 5.22
CA GLY A 198 8.64 5.01 6.21
C GLY A 198 8.85 3.60 6.76
N LEU A 199 9.60 3.52 7.85
CA LEU A 199 9.98 2.29 8.55
C LEU A 199 9.19 2.17 9.86
N PHE A 200 8.75 0.96 10.20
CA PHE A 200 7.89 0.73 11.36
C PHE A 200 8.37 -0.43 12.23
N PRO A 201 8.85 -0.16 13.44
CA PRO A 201 9.06 -1.19 14.44
C PRO A 201 7.76 -1.94 14.73
N PHE A 202 7.85 -3.26 14.79
CA PHE A 202 6.80 -4.14 15.25
C PHE A 202 7.22 -4.78 16.57
N GLU A 203 6.57 -4.38 17.65
CA GLU A 203 6.92 -4.80 19.00
C GLU A 203 5.68 -5.02 19.84
N GLY A 204 5.63 -6.12 20.60
CA GLY A 204 4.49 -6.42 21.48
C GLY A 204 3.15 -6.51 20.74
N GLY A 205 3.15 -6.96 19.48
CA GLY A 205 1.95 -7.05 18.65
C GLY A 205 1.43 -5.71 18.13
N ARG A 206 2.25 -4.64 18.17
CA ARG A 206 1.89 -3.30 17.72
C ARG A 206 2.88 -2.82 16.68
N VAL A 207 2.36 -2.10 15.69
CA VAL A 207 3.17 -1.32 14.75
C VAL A 207 3.34 0.06 15.38
N VAL A 208 4.58 0.49 15.56
CA VAL A 208 4.93 1.77 16.17
C VAL A 208 5.52 2.67 15.08
N ARG A 209 5.23 3.97 15.12
CA ARG A 209 5.91 4.92 14.24
C ARG A 209 7.29 5.20 14.80
N GLU A 210 8.30 4.89 14.02
CA GLU A 210 9.63 5.43 14.28
C GLU A 210 9.67 6.87 13.74
N LEU A 211 9.91 7.83 14.63
CA LEU A 211 10.29 9.18 14.22
C LEU A 211 11.77 9.14 13.80
N ILE A 212 12.10 8.36 12.77
CA ILE A 212 13.41 8.54 12.13
C ILE A 212 13.31 9.90 11.46
N GLY A 213 14.13 10.85 11.95
CA GLY A 213 14.04 12.26 11.65
C GLY A 213 13.74 12.49 10.17
N GLY A 214 12.65 13.21 9.90
CA GLY A 214 12.21 13.61 8.57
C GLY A 214 13.21 14.54 7.91
N GLY A 215 14.36 13.98 7.52
CA GLY A 215 15.11 14.51 6.41
C GLY A 215 14.16 14.49 5.23
N ALA A 216 13.87 15.66 4.67
CA ALA A 216 13.20 15.75 3.39
C ALA A 216 13.80 14.69 2.45
N PRO A 217 12.99 14.02 1.61
CA PRO A 217 13.55 13.18 0.56
C PRO A 217 14.67 14.01 -0.10
N PRO A 218 15.90 13.48 -0.25
CA PRO A 218 16.99 14.27 -0.79
C PRO A 218 16.46 14.94 -2.06
N GLU A 219 16.55 16.27 -2.13
CA GLU A 219 16.19 17.02 -3.34
C GLU A 219 16.98 16.38 -4.48
N ARG A 220 16.33 15.52 -5.25
CA ARG A 220 16.96 14.89 -6.40
C ARG A 220 17.02 15.96 -7.48
N SER A 221 18.15 16.65 -7.50
CA SER A 221 18.61 17.39 -8.67
C SER A 221 18.42 16.49 -9.90
N ALA A 222 17.69 16.98 -10.90
CA ALA A 222 17.31 16.27 -12.12
C ALA A 222 18.50 15.93 -13.05
N ALA A 223 19.72 15.88 -12.54
CA ALA A 223 20.96 15.90 -13.33
C ALA A 223 21.67 14.54 -13.49
N GLY A 224 21.08 13.43 -13.06
CA GLY A 224 21.80 12.15 -12.91
C GLY A 224 21.20 10.94 -13.63
N LEU A 225 20.69 11.07 -14.85
CA LEU A 225 20.33 9.94 -15.72
C LEU A 225 20.85 10.18 -17.14
N MET A 226 22.17 10.22 -17.27
CA MET A 226 22.88 9.91 -18.51
C MET A 226 24.12 9.12 -18.12
N HIS A 227 24.06 7.80 -18.19
CA HIS A 227 25.13 6.90 -18.63
C HIS A 227 24.57 5.49 -18.82
#